data_AF-A0A426VR87-F1
#
_entry.id   AF-A0A426VR87-F1
#
_cell.length_a   1.000
_cell.length_b   1.000
_cell.length_c   1.000
_cell.angle_alpha   90.00
_cell.angle_beta   90.00
_cell.angle_gamma   90.00
#
_symmetry.space_group_name_H-M   'P 1'
#
loop_
_entity.id
_entity.type
_entity.pdbx_description
1 polymer ?
#
loop_
_entity_poly.entity_id
_entity_poly.type
_entity_poly.pdbx_seq_one_letter_code
_entity_poly.pdbx_strand_id
1 'polypeptide(L)'
;MQTPEEYEVSQRIGRLIQGLKRKKGLTREEVSRRIGVGNRTLDNYLNGSSSFKLGTLLRFAEICKVKLSDILEDTDKLSGLYGEKNEEENNEGCSEEAKKDSP
;
A
#
# COMPACT_ATOMS: atom_id res chain seq x y z
N MET A 1 -10.07 12.02 7.54
CA MET A 1 -10.08 12.21 6.07
C MET A 1 -8.84 11.54 5.53
N GLN A 2 -8.93 10.95 4.34
CA GLN A 2 -7.80 10.33 3.65
C GLN A 2 -6.83 11.43 3.19
N THR A 3 -5.52 11.20 3.26
CA THR A 3 -4.53 12.15 2.74
C THR A 3 -4.58 12.17 1.20
N PRO A 4 -4.11 13.24 0.53
CA PRO A 4 -4.02 13.28 -0.93
C PRO A 4 -3.22 12.10 -1.52
N GLU A 5 -2.15 11.71 -0.84
CA GLU A 5 -1.31 10.57 -1.22
C GLU A 5 -2.06 9.24 -1.08
N GLU A 6 -2.70 9.01 0.06
CA GLU A 6 -3.51 7.81 0.26
C GLU A 6 -4.62 7.72 -0.80
N TYR A 7 -5.23 8.86 -1.17
CA TYR A 7 -6.26 8.94 -2.21
C TYR A 7 -5.70 8.54 -3.58
N GLU A 8 -4.52 9.02 -3.94
CA GLU A 8 -3.85 8.63 -5.19
C GLU A 8 -3.61 7.12 -5.24
N VAL A 9 -3.05 6.55 -4.15
CA VAL A 9 -2.79 5.11 -4.03
C VAL A 9 -4.09 4.32 -4.19
N SER A 10 -5.14 4.70 -3.45
CA SER A 10 -6.44 4.02 -3.50
C SER A 10 -7.10 4.12 -4.87
N GLN A 11 -6.96 5.26 -5.55
CA GLN A 11 -7.47 5.46 -6.90
C GLN A 11 -6.76 4.58 -7.94
N ARG A 12 -5.44 4.45 -7.85
CA ARG A 12 -4.66 3.57 -8.75
C ARG A 12 -5.07 2.11 -8.58
N ILE A 13 -5.09 1.64 -7.33
CA ILE A 13 -5.52 0.28 -6.98
C ILE A 13 -6.97 0.02 -7.44
N GLY A 14 -7.88 0.98 -7.21
CA GLY A 14 -9.28 0.88 -7.63
C GLY A 14 -9.43 0.69 -9.14
N ARG A 15 -8.73 1.50 -9.96
CA ARG A 15 -8.73 1.37 -11.42
C ARG A 15 -8.17 0.04 -11.90
N LEU A 16 -7.08 -0.43 -11.30
CA LEU A 16 -6.50 -1.73 -11.61
C LEU A 16 -7.49 -2.87 -11.35
N ILE A 17 -8.12 -2.88 -10.17
CA ILE A 17 -9.13 -3.87 -9.80
C ILE A 17 -10.33 -3.82 -10.75
N GLN A 18 -10.79 -2.62 -11.17
CA GLN A 18 -11.84 -2.51 -12.18
C GLN A 18 -11.45 -3.20 -13.49
N GLY A 19 -10.21 -2.99 -13.97
CA GLY A 19 -9.68 -3.66 -15.16
C GLY A 19 -9.65 -5.17 -15.02
N LEU A 20 -9.14 -5.68 -13.89
CA LEU A 20 -9.07 -7.12 -13.59
C LEU A 20 -10.47 -7.74 -13.52
N LYS A 21 -11.42 -7.08 -12.83
CA LYS A 21 -12.81 -7.50 -12.75
C LYS A 21 -13.43 -7.66 -14.14
N ARG A 22 -13.24 -6.65 -15.01
CA ARG A 22 -13.74 -6.67 -16.40
C ARG A 22 -13.14 -7.81 -17.22
N LYS A 23 -11.82 -8.03 -17.13
CA LYS A 23 -11.13 -9.14 -17.82
C LYS A 23 -11.64 -10.51 -17.40
N LYS A 24 -12.09 -10.66 -16.14
CA LYS A 24 -12.67 -11.92 -15.63
C LYS A 24 -14.18 -12.04 -15.83
N GLY A 25 -14.84 -11.05 -16.42
CA GLY A 25 -16.29 -11.06 -16.62
C GLY A 25 -17.10 -11.02 -15.31
N LEU A 26 -16.51 -10.49 -14.23
CA LEU A 26 -17.16 -10.46 -12.92
C LEU A 26 -18.13 -9.26 -12.84
N THR A 27 -19.36 -9.52 -12.39
CA THR A 27 -20.33 -8.45 -12.12
C THR A 27 -20.02 -7.75 -10.81
N ARG A 28 -20.65 -6.59 -10.60
CA ARG A 28 -20.50 -5.83 -9.37
C ARG A 28 -21.04 -6.61 -8.17
N GLU A 29 -22.20 -7.21 -8.33
CA GLU A 29 -22.92 -7.97 -7.31
C GLU A 29 -22.12 -9.22 -6.91
N GLU A 30 -21.51 -9.88 -7.90
CA GLU A 30 -20.64 -11.04 -7.67
C GLU A 30 -19.43 -10.66 -6.81
N VAL A 31 -18.76 -9.58 -7.18
CA VAL A 31 -17.59 -9.08 -6.43
C VAL A 31 -17.99 -8.69 -5.02
N SER A 32 -19.05 -7.88 -4.88
CA SER A 32 -19.56 -7.41 -3.59
C SER A 32 -19.86 -8.60 -2.65
N ARG A 33 -20.53 -9.63 -3.17
CA ARG A 33 -20.86 -10.84 -2.42
C ARG A 33 -19.61 -11.64 -2.02
N ARG A 34 -18.67 -11.86 -2.95
CA ARG A 34 -17.45 -12.64 -2.69
C ARG A 34 -16.50 -11.97 -1.70
N ILE A 35 -16.33 -10.65 -1.80
CA ILE A 35 -15.45 -9.93 -0.86
C ILE A 35 -16.15 -9.63 0.46
N GLY A 36 -17.49 -9.76 0.51
CA GLY A 36 -18.29 -9.59 1.73
C GLY A 36 -18.49 -8.14 2.14
N VAL A 37 -18.64 -7.23 1.18
CA VAL A 37 -18.92 -5.81 1.44
C VAL A 37 -20.17 -5.38 0.69
N GLY A 38 -20.78 -4.26 1.12
CA GLY A 38 -21.91 -3.68 0.41
C GLY A 38 -21.51 -3.02 -0.91
N ASN A 39 -22.45 -2.94 -1.84
CA ASN A 39 -22.26 -2.34 -3.16
C ASN A 39 -21.66 -0.92 -3.08
N ARG A 40 -22.14 -0.09 -2.15
CA ARG A 40 -21.61 1.27 -1.96
C ARG A 40 -20.14 1.28 -1.50
N THR A 41 -19.78 0.37 -0.60
CA THR A 41 -18.39 0.21 -0.14
C THR A 41 -17.50 -0.23 -1.29
N LEU A 42 -17.98 -1.16 -2.13
CA LEU A 42 -17.27 -1.57 -3.34
C LEU A 42 -17.03 -0.38 -4.28
N ASP A 43 -18.01 0.49 -4.52
CA ASP A 43 -17.80 1.69 -5.34
C ASP A 43 -16.78 2.64 -4.73
N ASN A 44 -16.85 2.88 -3.43
CA ASN A 44 -15.90 3.76 -2.76
C ASN A 44 -14.46 3.23 -2.92
N TYR A 45 -14.26 1.92 -2.84
CA TYR A 45 -12.97 1.28 -3.12
C TYR A 45 -12.56 1.46 -4.58
N LEU A 46 -13.43 1.14 -5.53
CA LEU A 46 -13.09 1.20 -6.96
C LEU A 46 -12.84 2.63 -7.46
N ASN A 47 -13.45 3.64 -6.81
CA ASN A 47 -13.26 5.06 -7.09
C ASN A 47 -12.23 5.72 -6.17
N GLY A 48 -11.50 4.94 -5.36
CA GLY A 48 -10.46 5.40 -4.45
C GLY A 48 -10.92 6.35 -3.34
N SER A 49 -12.23 6.52 -3.15
CA SER A 49 -12.82 7.36 -2.09
C SER A 49 -12.73 6.72 -0.70
N SER A 50 -12.19 5.52 -0.60
CA SER A 50 -11.88 4.84 0.66
C SER A 50 -10.66 3.97 0.49
N SER A 51 -9.79 3.97 1.50
CA SER A 51 -8.61 3.11 1.59
C SER A 51 -8.99 1.63 1.71
N PHE A 52 -8.13 0.76 1.21
CA PHE A 52 -8.32 -0.68 1.29
C PHE A 52 -7.67 -1.25 2.56
N LYS A 53 -8.36 -2.17 3.23
CA LYS A 53 -7.71 -3.06 4.19
C LYS A 53 -6.94 -4.15 3.43
N LEU A 54 -5.81 -4.59 3.97
CA LEU A 54 -5.02 -5.68 3.37
C LEU A 54 -5.86 -6.94 3.11
N GLY A 55 -6.70 -7.34 4.07
CA GLY A 55 -7.61 -8.48 3.90
C GLY A 55 -8.61 -8.32 2.75
N THR A 56 -9.00 -7.09 2.42
CA THR A 56 -9.84 -6.82 1.25
C THR A 56 -9.06 -6.96 -0.05
N LEU A 57 -7.81 -6.48 -0.09
CA LEU A 57 -6.93 -6.65 -1.26
C LEU A 57 -6.62 -8.12 -1.55
N LEU A 58 -6.38 -8.93 -0.50
CA LEU A 58 -6.19 -10.37 -0.64
C LEU A 58 -7.41 -11.04 -1.29
N ARG A 59 -8.63 -10.70 -0.87
CA ARG A 59 -9.85 -11.22 -1.50
C ARG A 59 -9.96 -10.80 -2.96
N PHE A 60 -9.59 -9.57 -3.30
CA PHE A 60 -9.54 -9.12 -4.70
C PHE A 60 -8.54 -9.94 -5.52
N ALA A 61 -7.34 -10.18 -4.99
CA ALA A 61 -6.33 -11.02 -5.63
C ALA A 61 -6.86 -12.44 -5.90
N GLU A 62 -7.52 -13.04 -4.90
CA GLU A 62 -8.11 -14.39 -5.01
C GLU A 62 -9.21 -14.50 -6.07
N ILE A 63 -10.16 -13.54 -6.12
CA ILE A 63 -11.25 -13.57 -7.09
C ILE A 63 -10.77 -13.23 -8.51
N CYS A 64 -9.79 -12.33 -8.62
CA CYS A 64 -9.20 -11.93 -9.89
C CYS A 64 -8.11 -12.90 -10.37
N LYS A 65 -7.72 -13.89 -9.55
CA LYS A 65 -6.66 -14.88 -9.83
C LYS A 65 -5.35 -14.21 -10.24
N VAL A 66 -4.93 -13.23 -9.45
CA VAL A 66 -3.65 -12.53 -9.56
C VAL A 66 -2.92 -12.60 -8.22
N LYS A 67 -1.63 -12.28 -8.18
CA LYS A 67 -0.91 -12.15 -6.91
C LYS A 67 -1.24 -10.80 -6.28
N LEU A 68 -1.11 -10.70 -4.96
CA LEU A 68 -1.24 -9.42 -4.27
C LEU A 68 -0.17 -8.42 -4.76
N SER A 69 1.04 -8.89 -5.06
CA SER A 69 2.12 -8.08 -5.64
C SER A 69 1.68 -7.39 -6.93
N ASP A 70 0.92 -8.08 -7.79
CA ASP A 70 0.46 -7.53 -9.07
C ASP A 70 -0.54 -6.38 -8.85
N ILE A 71 -1.21 -6.35 -7.69
CA ILE A 71 -2.10 -5.24 -7.28
C ILE A 71 -1.28 -4.07 -6.71
N LEU A 72 -0.13 -4.36 -6.09
CA LEU A 72 0.72 -3.40 -5.40
C LEU A 72 1.88 -2.88 -6.27
N GLU A 73 2.13 -3.43 -7.47
CA GLU A 73 3.35 -3.16 -8.27
C GLU A 73 3.57 -1.67 -8.67
N ASP A 74 2.56 -0.81 -8.51
CA ASP A 74 2.71 0.65 -8.66
C ASP A 74 3.11 1.40 -7.38
N THR A 75 3.10 0.77 -6.20
CA THR A 75 3.56 1.40 -4.94
C THR A 75 5.09 1.47 -4.85
N ASP A 76 5.82 0.57 -5.51
CA ASP A 76 7.30 0.61 -5.56
C ASP A 76 7.83 1.80 -6.36
N LYS A 77 7.04 2.35 -7.29
CA LYS A 77 7.40 3.59 -8.01
C LYS A 77 7.13 4.85 -7.18
N LEU A 78 6.25 4.74 -6.17
CA LEU A 78 5.91 5.82 -5.23
C LEU A 78 6.89 5.87 -4.04
N SER A 79 7.45 4.73 -3.61
CA SER A 79 8.45 4.70 -2.53
C SER A 79 9.72 5.47 -2.90
N GLY A 80 10.09 5.53 -4.18
CA GLY A 80 11.18 6.37 -4.70
C GLY A 80 10.96 7.89 -4.56
N LEU A 81 9.75 8.35 -4.18
CA LEU A 81 9.46 9.75 -3.85
C LEU A 81 9.57 10.07 -2.36
N TYR A 82 9.57 9.04 -1.50
CA TYR A 82 9.62 9.17 -0.03
C TYR A 82 10.86 8.53 0.60
N GLY A 83 11.71 7.87 -0.19
CA GLY A 83 12.95 7.26 0.26
C GLY A 83 14.17 8.07 -0.16
N GLU A 84 14.44 9.18 0.53
CA GLU A 84 15.79 9.70 0.83
C GLU A 84 15.63 11.06 1.52
N LYS A 85 15.72 11.08 2.86
CA LYS A 85 16.53 11.99 3.71
C LYS A 85 16.47 11.47 5.15
N ASN A 86 17.60 10.95 5.63
CA ASN A 86 18.15 11.19 6.98
C ASN A 86 19.52 10.50 7.02
N GLU A 87 20.46 11.06 6.25
CA GLU A 87 21.83 11.18 6.74
C GLU A 87 21.81 12.34 7.74
N GLU A 88 21.91 12.04 9.02
CA GLU A 88 22.48 12.99 9.99
C GLU A 88 23.69 12.29 10.62
N GLU A 89 24.83 12.54 10.02
CA GLU A 89 26.09 12.60 10.74
C GLU A 89 25.95 13.62 11.88
N ASN A 90 26.12 13.16 13.11
CA ASN A 90 26.62 14.02 14.19
C ASN A 90 27.68 13.20 14.93
N ASN A 91 28.92 13.40 14.50
CA ASN A 91 30.12 13.04 15.24
C ASN A 91 30.52 14.22 16.15
N GLU A 92 31.33 13.93 17.17
CA GLU A 92 31.79 14.77 18.30
C GLU A 92 30.87 14.76 19.53
N GLY A 93 31.26 14.25 20.71
CA GLY A 93 32.50 13.67 21.19
C GLY A 93 32.44 13.53 22.71
N CYS A 94 33.11 12.53 23.29
CA CYS A 94 33.93 12.65 24.52
C CYS A 94 34.54 11.27 24.87
N SER A 95 35.82 11.06 24.54
CA SER A 95 36.60 9.94 25.10
C SER A 95 38.07 10.32 25.21
N GLU A 96 38.39 11.14 26.21
CA GLU A 96 39.68 11.11 26.91
C GLU A 96 39.27 11.13 28.40
N GLU A 97 39.75 10.25 29.28
CA GLU A 97 41.16 10.15 29.68
C GLU A 97 41.61 8.71 29.92
N ALA A 98 42.84 8.45 29.48
CA ALA A 98 43.64 7.28 29.82
C ALA A 98 44.14 7.33 31.27
N LYS A 99 44.19 6.18 31.95
CA LYS A 99 45.33 5.82 32.81
C LYS A 99 45.66 4.34 32.65
N LYS A 100 46.75 4.08 31.93
CA LYS A 100 47.60 2.91 32.10
C LYS A 100 48.32 3.08 33.44
N ASP A 101 48.38 2.01 34.22
CA ASP A 101 49.58 1.45 34.84
C ASP A 101 49.16 0.59 36.02
N SER A 102 49.50 -0.69 35.97
CA SER A 102 49.68 -1.48 37.18
C SER A 102 50.94 -2.35 37.02
N PRO A 103 51.87 -2.30 37.98
CA PRO A 103 53.19 -2.93 37.92
C PRO A 103 53.19 -4.45 38.06
#